data_AF-A0A497QIE6-F1
#
_entry.id   AF-A0A497QIE6-F1
#
_cell.length_a   1.000
_cell.length_b   1.000
_cell.length_c   1.000
_cell.angle_alpha   90.00
_cell.angle_beta   90.00
_cell.angle_gamma   90.00
#
_symmetry.space_group_name_H-M   'P 1'
#
loop_
_entity.id
_entity.type
_entity.pdbx_description
1 polymer ?
#
loop_
_entity_poly.entity_id
_entity_poly.type
_entity_poly.pdbx_seq_one_letter_code
_entity_poly.pdbx_strand_id
1 'polypeptide(L)'
;MIFQYHCKREENDNLDLNQNGCTICSEGFKKETKGICPFVQCPKSMLNGPCSDMLNGKCRIGGYQNECIWVQIYYRFAEQNRKKDFSSYCPPLDWRHIYPRGAE
;
A
#
# COMPACT_ATOMS: atom_id res chain seq x y z
N MET A 1 4.40 17.61 5.06
CA MET A 1 4.91 16.91 3.86
C MET A 1 3.83 15.94 3.40
N ILE A 2 3.25 16.17 2.22
CA ILE A 2 2.29 15.25 1.61
C ILE A 2 3.12 14.21 0.85
N PHE A 3 3.05 12.96 1.28
CA PHE A 3 3.72 11.87 0.58
C PHE A 3 2.69 11.15 -0.30
N GLN A 4 2.88 11.19 -1.61
CA GLN A 4 2.07 10.43 -2.58
C GLN A 4 2.89 9.26 -3.07
N TYR A 5 2.44 8.06 -2.73
CA TYR A 5 3.11 6.81 -3.09
C TYR A 5 2.90 6.46 -4.56
N HIS A 6 3.93 5.97 -5.24
CA HIS A 6 3.83 5.41 -6.59
C HIS A 6 3.78 3.89 -6.54
N CYS A 7 2.78 3.30 -7.20
CA CYS A 7 2.73 1.87 -7.48
C CYS A 7 3.17 1.67 -8.93
N LYS A 8 4.32 1.05 -9.18
CA LYS A 8 4.65 0.59 -10.54
C LYS A 8 3.81 -0.67 -10.80
N ARG A 9 2.63 -0.50 -11.40
CA ARG A 9 1.86 -1.62 -11.95
C ARG A 9 2.48 -1.97 -13.31
N GLU A 10 3.34 -2.98 -13.36
CA GLU A 10 3.81 -3.51 -14.64
C GLU A 10 2.68 -4.36 -15.25
N GLU A 11 2.30 -4.04 -16.49
CA GLU A 11 1.16 -4.64 -17.22
C GLU A 11 1.44 -6.06 -17.73
N ASN A 12 2.55 -6.68 -17.34
CA ASN A 12 2.97 -8.00 -17.82
C ASN A 12 3.76 -8.73 -16.74
N ASP A 13 3.06 -9.32 -15.77
CA ASP A 13 3.54 -10.52 -15.13
C ASP A 13 2.37 -11.51 -15.19
N ASN A 14 2.61 -12.71 -15.71
CA ASN A 14 1.81 -13.90 -15.45
C ASN A 14 1.83 -14.13 -13.92
N LEU A 15 1.09 -13.31 -13.17
CA LEU A 15 1.02 -13.37 -11.72
C LEU A 15 0.11 -14.55 -11.40
N ASP A 16 0.75 -15.67 -11.08
CA ASP A 16 0.11 -16.82 -10.48
C ASP A 16 -0.69 -16.36 -9.25
N LEU A 17 -1.99 -16.16 -9.45
CA LEU A 17 -2.95 -15.68 -8.45
C LEU A 17 -2.95 -16.59 -7.21
N ASN A 18 -2.48 -17.83 -7.35
CA ASN A 18 -2.44 -18.82 -6.27
C ASN A 18 -1.31 -18.58 -5.26
N GLN A 19 -0.22 -17.88 -5.64
CA GLN A 19 0.91 -17.64 -4.71
C GLN A 19 0.73 -16.39 -3.85
N ASN A 20 -0.18 -15.49 -4.25
CA ASN A 20 -0.39 -14.18 -3.63
C ASN A 20 -1.80 -14.08 -3.07
N GLY A 21 -2.13 -14.83 -2.00
CA GLY A 21 -3.50 -15.07 -1.46
C GLY A 21 -4.39 -13.88 -1.06
N CYS A 22 -4.62 -12.90 -1.94
CA CYS A 22 -5.59 -11.80 -1.89
C CYS A 22 -5.58 -11.06 -3.24
N THR A 23 -6.75 -10.67 -3.77
CA THR A 23 -6.84 -9.94 -5.06
C THR A 23 -6.06 -8.62 -5.08
N ILE A 24 -5.89 -7.97 -3.92
CA ILE A 24 -5.09 -6.73 -3.80
C ILE A 24 -3.58 -7.01 -3.89
N CYS A 25 -3.14 -8.20 -3.46
CA CYS A 25 -1.76 -8.63 -3.65
C CYS A 25 -1.50 -8.97 -5.12
N SER A 26 -2.50 -9.48 -5.84
CA SER A 26 -2.45 -9.67 -7.29
C SER A 26 -2.30 -8.35 -8.05
N GLU A 27 -2.83 -7.25 -7.51
CA GLU A 27 -2.60 -5.88 -8.02
C GLU A 27 -1.20 -5.32 -7.69
N GLY A 28 -0.30 -6.14 -7.12
CA GLY A 28 1.11 -5.82 -6.93
C GLY A 28 1.44 -4.98 -5.70
N PHE A 29 0.44 -4.55 -4.90
CA PHE A 29 0.67 -3.64 -3.78
C PHE A 29 1.71 -4.16 -2.79
N LYS A 30 1.65 -5.43 -2.38
CA LYS A 30 2.58 -6.01 -1.38
C LYS A 30 4.04 -6.09 -1.90
N LYS A 31 4.23 -6.32 -3.21
CA LYS A 31 5.56 -6.33 -3.87
C LYS A 31 6.16 -4.93 -3.84
N GLU A 32 5.33 -3.95 -4.20
CA GLU A 32 5.72 -2.54 -4.27
C GLU A 32 6.04 -1.98 -2.88
N THR A 33 5.24 -2.29 -1.86
CA THR A 33 5.39 -1.80 -0.48
C THR A 33 6.34 -2.65 0.38
N LYS A 34 7.19 -3.47 -0.25
CA LYS A 34 8.24 -4.27 0.40
C LYS A 34 7.72 -5.19 1.51
N GLY A 35 6.67 -5.94 1.18
CA GLY A 35 6.09 -6.97 2.04
C GLY A 35 5.03 -6.46 3.02
N ILE A 36 4.80 -5.15 3.10
CA ILE A 36 3.75 -4.57 3.95
C ILE A 36 2.48 -4.38 3.14
N CYS A 37 1.38 -5.09 3.42
CA CYS A 37 0.11 -4.75 2.78
C CYS A 37 -0.55 -3.55 3.49
N PRO A 38 -0.60 -2.33 2.91
CA PRO A 38 -1.23 -1.19 3.58
C PRO A 38 -2.75 -1.36 3.70
N PHE A 39 -3.38 -2.15 2.84
CA PHE A 39 -4.81 -2.44 2.92
C PHE A 39 -5.19 -3.21 4.20
N VAL A 40 -4.39 -4.23 4.53
CA VAL A 40 -4.61 -5.10 5.69
C VAL A 40 -4.07 -4.49 6.97
N GLN A 41 -2.89 -3.85 6.91
CA GLN A 41 -2.21 -3.35 8.10
C GLN A 41 -2.65 -1.92 8.50
N CYS A 42 -3.20 -1.12 7.58
CA CYS A 42 -3.80 0.15 7.95
C CYS A 42 -5.20 -0.09 8.53
N PRO A 43 -5.51 0.42 9.73
CA PRO A 43 -6.88 0.35 10.29
C PRO A 43 -7.95 1.06 9.44
N LYS A 44 -7.52 1.91 8.50
CA LYS A 44 -8.39 2.61 7.54
C LYS A 44 -8.27 2.07 6.11
N SER A 45 -7.50 0.99 5.91
CA SER A 45 -7.26 0.37 4.61
C SER A 45 -6.84 1.34 3.50
N MET A 46 -6.06 2.37 3.87
CA MET A 46 -5.61 3.43 2.94
C MET A 46 -4.51 2.91 2.00
N LEU A 47 -4.73 3.02 0.69
CA LEU A 47 -3.83 2.54 -0.35
C LEU A 47 -2.90 3.60 -0.97
N ASN A 48 -3.21 4.90 -0.77
CA ASN A 48 -2.54 6.00 -1.49
C ASN A 48 -1.78 6.94 -0.54
N GLY A 49 -1.20 6.42 0.53
CA GLY A 49 -0.42 7.20 1.49
C GLY A 49 -1.10 7.40 2.86
N PRO A 50 -0.42 8.10 3.78
CA PRO A 50 -0.90 8.33 5.13
C PRO A 50 -2.17 9.19 5.13
N CYS A 51 -3.11 8.90 6.04
CA CYS A 51 -4.27 9.76 6.24
C CYS A 51 -3.88 11.06 6.96
N SER A 52 -4.69 12.11 6.81
CA SER A 52 -4.47 13.42 7.45
C SER A 52 -4.39 13.39 8.97
N ASP A 53 -4.92 12.34 9.62
CA ASP A 53 -4.90 12.18 11.08
C ASP A 53 -3.59 11.60 11.63
N MET A 54 -2.62 11.32 10.76
CA MET A 54 -1.28 10.91 11.19
C MET A 54 -0.57 12.09 11.86
N LEU A 55 -0.04 11.88 13.07
CA LEU A 55 0.71 12.91 13.80
C LEU A 55 2.10 12.39 14.13
N ASN A 56 3.14 13.14 13.72
CA ASN A 56 4.55 12.81 13.99
C ASN A 56 4.91 11.34 13.69
N GLY A 57 4.41 10.82 12.57
CA GLY A 57 4.66 9.44 12.14
C GLY A 57 3.79 8.37 12.82
N LYS A 58 2.87 8.76 13.71
CA LYS A 58 2.04 7.85 14.50
C LYS A 58 0.58 7.83 14.06
N CYS A 59 -0.06 6.68 14.21
CA CYS A 59 -1.45 6.45 13.85
C CYS A 59 -2.39 6.95 14.96
N ARG A 60 -3.47 7.66 14.60
CA ARG A 60 -4.52 8.06 15.55
C ARG A 60 -5.21 6.85 16.20
N ILE A 61 -5.41 5.78 15.42
CA ILE A 61 -6.02 4.55 15.92
C ILE A 61 -5.00 3.84 16.82
N GLY A 62 -5.33 3.75 18.11
CA GLY A 62 -4.38 3.35 19.17
C GLY A 62 -3.77 4.52 19.94
N GLY A 63 -4.37 5.71 19.88
CA GLY A 63 -3.98 6.84 20.73
C GLY A 63 -2.56 7.34 20.48
N TYR A 64 -2.09 7.31 19.23
CA TYR A 64 -0.73 7.69 18.85
C TYR A 64 0.37 6.86 19.53
N GLN A 65 0.07 5.61 19.91
CA GLN A 65 1.08 4.66 20.38
C GLN A 65 1.68 3.86 19.21
N ASN A 66 0.86 3.57 18.20
CA ASN A 66 1.26 2.79 17.04
C ASN A 66 1.90 3.67 15.97
N GLU A 67 2.92 3.14 15.29
CA GLU A 67 3.49 3.76 14.10
C GLU A 67 2.51 3.73 12.92
N CYS A 68 2.56 4.75 12.07
CA CYS A 68 1.80 4.75 10.84
C CYS A 68 2.44 3.78 9.84
N ILE A 69 1.63 2.90 9.26
CA ILE A 69 2.13 1.89 8.31
C ILE A 69 2.82 2.51 7.09
N TRP A 70 2.33 3.66 6.62
CA TRP A 70 2.92 4.39 5.51
C TRP A 70 4.28 4.99 5.83
N VAL A 71 4.52 5.31 7.09
CA VAL A 71 5.83 5.79 7.57
C VAL A 71 6.82 4.63 7.61
N GLN A 72 6.38 3.43 8.05
CA GLN A 72 7.20 2.23 7.96
C GLN A 72 7.56 1.87 6.50
N ILE A 73 6.58 1.96 5.58
CA ILE A 73 6.83 1.77 4.15
C ILE A 73 7.87 2.79 3.67
N TYR A 74 7.71 4.08 3.99
CA TYR A 74 8.67 5.12 3.62
C TYR A 74 10.09 4.79 4.10
N TYR A 75 10.27 4.36 5.35
CA TYR A 75 11.58 4.00 5.87
C TYR A 75 12.19 2.80 5.15
N ARG A 76 11.39 1.80 4.77
CA ARG A 76 11.90 0.67 3.94
C ARG A 76 12.33 1.11 2.55
N PHE A 77 11.63 2.07 1.95
CA PHE A 77 12.09 2.69 0.69
C PHE A 77 13.37 3.51 0.88
N ALA A 78 13.51 4.19 2.02
CA ALA A 78 14.69 4.95 2.38
C ALA A 78 15.94 4.07 2.52
N GLU A 79 15.82 2.91 3.16
CA GLU A 79 16.90 1.92 3.30
C GLU A 79 17.44 1.42 1.95
N GLN A 80 16.58 1.39 0.92
CA GLN A 80 16.95 0.94 -0.42
C GLN A 80 17.39 2.07 -1.36
N ASN A 81 17.58 3.29 -0.85
CA ASN A 81 17.86 4.49 -1.65
C ASN A 81 16.78 4.79 -2.72
N ARG A 82 15.54 4.29 -2.53
CA ARG A 82 14.40 4.46 -3.45
C ARG A 82 13.38 5.50 -3.00
N LYS A 83 13.79 6.48 -2.19
CA LYS A 83 12.90 7.54 -1.65
C LYS A 83 12.09 8.28 -2.72
N LYS A 84 12.68 8.44 -3.91
CA LYS A 84 12.05 9.14 -5.05
C LYS A 84 10.76 8.46 -5.51
N ASP A 85 10.66 7.14 -5.37
CA ASP A 85 9.47 6.37 -5.75
C ASP A 85 8.29 6.63 -4.81
N PHE A 86 8.54 7.13 -3.60
CA PHE A 86 7.51 7.41 -2.60
C PHE A 86 6.81 8.77 -2.80
N SER A 87 7.15 9.52 -3.87
CA SER A 87 6.60 10.86 -4.14
C SER A 87 5.83 10.96 -5.46
N SER A 88 5.72 9.87 -6.23
CA SER A 88 5.06 9.89 -7.54
C SER A 88 3.61 9.38 -7.46
N TYR A 89 2.78 9.77 -8.42
CA TYR A 89 1.34 9.47 -8.44
C TYR A 89 1.04 7.96 -8.57
N CYS A 90 0.17 7.41 -7.71
CA CYS A 90 -0.43 6.09 -7.91
C CYS A 90 -1.87 6.24 -8.42
N PRO A 91 -2.24 5.60 -9.54
CA PRO A 91 -3.62 5.59 -10.00
C PRO A 91 -4.53 4.91 -8.95
N PRO A 92 -5.80 5.33 -8.86
CA PRO A 92 -6.76 4.65 -8.02
C PRO A 92 -6.86 3.16 -8.40
N LEU A 93 -7.23 2.34 -7.43
CA LEU A 93 -7.50 0.93 -7.63
C LEU A 93 -8.82 0.78 -8.40
N ASP A 94 -8.84 -0.08 -9.43
CA ASP A 94 -10.08 -0.43 -10.13
C ASP A 94 -10.81 -1.53 -9.36
N TRP A 95 -11.82 -1.13 -8.59
CA TRP A 95 -12.57 -2.04 -7.73
C TRP A 95 -13.42 -3.06 -8.50
N ARG A 96 -13.66 -2.86 -9.80
CA ARG A 96 -14.48 -3.78 -10.62
C ARG A 96 -13.81 -5.13 -10.80
N HIS A 97 -12.48 -5.19 -10.75
CA HIS A 97 -11.71 -6.41 -10.99
C HIS A 97 -11.32 -7.15 -9.70
N ILE A 98 -11.75 -6.66 -8.52
CA ILE A 98 -11.31 -7.18 -7.22
C ILE A 98 -12.22 -8.27 -6.66
N TYR A 99 -13.48 -8.30 -7.08
CA TYR A 99 -14.40 -9.37 -6.73
C TYR A 99 -14.17 -10.58 -7.63
N PRO A 100 -14.03 -11.80 -7.08
CA PRO A 100 -14.17 -12.99 -7.92
C PRO A 100 -15.56 -12.95 -8.56
N ARG A 101 -15.62 -13.14 -9.88
CA ARG A 101 -16.89 -13.40 -10.57
C ARG A 101 -17.52 -14.63 -9.90
N GLY A 102 -18.58 -14.45 -9.11
CA GLY A 102 -19.32 -15.55 -8.46
C GLY A 102 -19.35 -15.58 -6.93
N ALA A 103 -19.10 -14.47 -6.23
CA ALA A 103 -19.51 -14.36 -4.82
C ALA A 103 -20.99 -13.93 -4.73
N GLU A 104 -21.88 -14.90 -4.94
CA GLU A 104 -23.33 -14.83 -4.65
C GLU A 104 -23.64 -15.66 -3.40
#